data_AF-A0A1R3GJ50-F1
#
_entry.id   AF-A0A1R3GJ50-F1
#
_cell.length_a   1.000
_cell.length_b   1.000
_cell.length_c   1.000
_cell.angle_alpha   90.00
_cell.angle_beta   90.00
_cell.angle_gamma   90.00
#
_symmetry.space_group_name_H-M   'P 1'
#
loop_
_entity.id
_entity.type
_entity.pdbx_description
1 polymer ?
#
loop_
_entity_poly.entity_id
_entity_poly.type
_entity_poly.pdbx_seq_one_letter_code
_entity_poly.pdbx_strand_id
1 'polypeptide(L)'
;MRFKTGSRRGSGELQTAVVSYRKRFPWSILYPFLQVDLVSTIHIADKEYFETLQKELAPYDCVLYEMVASRESLENRRNPAKAKRLKSSRSRGFNILGCIQRQMARILMLDFQLDCLDYQADNWYHADLDYETFKLLQTEKGESFFTFARDMTLKSTKALVQSASIPEDLDPWRSKLLWASRVLPMPLLGLVIIGGVCADVGSQASDYPELEALSRLDFGAAMKVFLAKRLTSEFTQVTADVEERSVIIGERNRAAIEALRRSIEDGHNKIAILYGGGHMPDLGRRLREEFDLVPSRVQWITAWSITKRDLDSDSLPFLKTMAEVSGWPLNRYQTLALLIFSSVLAIDLWFWELFCGTAVNWVSEIASQVAQYM
;
A
#
# COMPACT_ATOMS: atom_id res chain seq x y z
N MET A 1 -4.75 6.06 7.30
CA MET A 1 -5.80 5.29 6.59
C MET A 1 -6.51 4.40 7.60
N ARG A 2 -7.72 3.93 7.30
CA ARG A 2 -8.41 2.92 8.13
C ARG A 2 -9.23 1.98 7.27
N PHE A 3 -9.43 0.76 7.74
CA PHE A 3 -10.41 -0.15 7.19
C PHE A 3 -11.67 -0.09 8.07
N LYS A 4 -12.80 0.28 7.47
CA LYS A 4 -14.09 0.35 8.15
C LYS A 4 -14.90 -0.87 7.75
N THR A 5 -15.24 -1.72 8.72
CA THR A 5 -16.17 -2.83 8.49
C THR A 5 -17.58 -2.29 8.24
N GLY A 6 -18.25 -2.83 7.22
CA GLY A 6 -19.62 -2.44 6.86
C GLY A 6 -20.66 -3.15 7.73
N SER A 7 -21.90 -2.67 7.67
CA SER A 7 -23.03 -3.24 8.44
C SER A 7 -23.47 -4.62 7.95
N ARG A 8 -23.20 -4.95 6.67
CA ARG A 8 -23.44 -6.28 6.10
C ARG A 8 -22.20 -7.15 6.26
N ARG A 9 -22.41 -8.42 6.60
CA ARG A 9 -21.33 -9.42 6.74
C ARG A 9 -20.51 -9.50 5.46
N GLY A 10 -19.19 -9.36 5.59
CA GLY A 10 -18.23 -9.39 4.47
C GLY A 10 -18.12 -8.09 3.66
N SER A 11 -18.82 -7.02 4.08
CA SER A 11 -18.65 -5.69 3.47
C SER A 11 -17.66 -4.82 4.25
N GLY A 12 -16.98 -3.92 3.56
CA GLY A 12 -16.04 -2.99 4.19
C GLY A 12 -15.56 -1.91 3.24
N GLU A 13 -14.91 -0.89 3.79
CA GLU A 13 -14.40 0.25 3.06
C GLU A 13 -12.96 0.52 3.49
N LEU A 14 -12.06 0.68 2.52
CA LEU A 14 -10.77 1.33 2.79
C LEU A 14 -10.97 2.83 2.70
N GLN A 15 -10.57 3.56 3.73
CA GLN A 15 -10.71 5.01 3.80
C GLN A 15 -9.35 5.69 4.02
N THR A 16 -9.10 6.76 3.28
CA THR A 16 -8.01 7.71 3.57
C THR A 16 -8.54 8.85 4.44
N ALA A 17 -7.62 9.63 5.00
CA ALA A 17 -7.95 10.73 5.90
C ALA A 17 -7.42 12.05 5.34
N VAL A 18 -8.23 13.09 5.50
CA VAL A 18 -7.81 14.49 5.47
C VAL A 18 -7.78 14.98 6.91
N VAL A 19 -6.60 15.35 7.40
CA VAL A 19 -6.43 15.84 8.77
C VAL A 19 -6.07 17.32 8.71
N SER A 20 -6.95 18.16 9.24
CA SER A 20 -6.76 19.61 9.24
C SER A 20 -5.97 20.05 10.46
N TYR A 21 -4.91 20.82 10.25
CA TYR A 21 -4.06 21.37 11.29
C TYR A 21 -4.18 22.89 11.36
N ARG A 22 -4.18 23.42 12.59
CA ARG A 22 -4.27 24.86 12.88
C ARG A 22 -3.31 25.26 13.99
N LYS A 23 -2.98 26.55 14.08
CA LYS A 23 -2.21 27.07 15.21
C LYS A 23 -2.99 26.88 16.51
N ARG A 24 -2.27 26.52 17.58
CA ARG A 24 -2.82 26.48 18.94
C ARG A 24 -2.95 27.90 19.50
N PHE A 25 -3.90 28.13 20.38
CA PHE A 25 -3.97 29.35 21.18
C PHE A 25 -2.65 29.56 21.98
N PRO A 26 -2.09 30.79 22.06
CA PRO A 26 -2.63 32.06 21.56
C PRO A 26 -2.25 32.39 20.10
N TRP A 27 -1.36 31.63 19.47
CA TRP A 27 -0.88 31.88 18.10
C TRP A 27 -1.99 31.87 17.04
N SER A 28 -3.10 31.18 17.32
CA SER A 28 -4.31 31.23 16.50
C SER A 28 -4.92 32.62 16.35
N ILE A 29 -4.60 33.57 17.25
CA ILE A 29 -5.05 34.98 17.13
C ILE A 29 -4.24 35.71 16.05
N LEU A 30 -2.93 35.41 15.95
CA LEU A 30 -2.05 36.02 14.96
C LEU A 30 -2.21 35.41 13.57
N TYR A 31 -2.57 34.12 13.51
CA TYR A 31 -2.76 33.38 12.26
C TYR A 31 -4.14 32.70 12.23
N PRO A 32 -5.24 33.47 12.25
CA PRO A 32 -6.60 32.90 12.40
C PRO A 32 -7.05 32.11 11.16
N PHE A 33 -6.49 32.43 9.99
CA PHE A 33 -6.86 31.80 8.72
C PHE A 33 -5.91 30.68 8.31
N LEU A 34 -4.74 30.55 8.95
CA LEU A 34 -3.77 29.52 8.61
C LEU A 34 -4.32 28.12 8.94
N GLN A 35 -4.46 27.33 7.89
CA GLN A 35 -4.90 25.95 7.92
C GLN A 35 -4.02 25.13 6.97
N VAL A 36 -3.44 24.06 7.50
CA VAL A 36 -2.66 23.09 6.71
C VAL A 36 -3.33 21.74 6.82
N ASP A 37 -3.75 21.16 5.69
CA ASP A 37 -4.43 19.87 5.67
C ASP A 37 -3.50 18.81 5.10
N LEU A 38 -3.22 17.76 5.89
CA LEU A 38 -2.57 16.56 5.39
C LEU A 38 -3.61 15.69 4.71
N VAL A 39 -3.50 15.57 3.39
CA VAL A 39 -4.41 14.81 2.54
C VAL A 39 -3.73 13.50 2.16
N SER A 40 -4.10 12.43 2.87
CA SER A 40 -3.57 11.10 2.60
C SER A 40 -4.17 10.55 1.31
N THR A 41 -3.32 10.01 0.44
CA THR A 41 -3.75 9.31 -0.77
C THR A 41 -3.24 7.89 -0.89
N ILE A 42 -3.94 7.09 -1.70
CA ILE A 42 -3.53 5.78 -2.16
C ILE A 42 -3.48 5.80 -3.69
N HIS A 43 -2.47 5.16 -4.28
CA HIS A 43 -2.24 5.24 -5.72
C HIS A 43 -3.25 4.47 -6.57
N ILE A 44 -3.97 3.51 -5.97
CA ILE A 44 -4.97 2.68 -6.63
C ILE A 44 -6.25 2.77 -5.81
N ALA A 45 -7.35 3.20 -6.41
CA ALA A 45 -8.63 3.43 -5.75
C ALA A 45 -9.79 3.47 -6.75
N ASP A 46 -11.03 3.51 -6.28
CA ASP A 46 -12.20 3.72 -7.13
C ASP A 46 -12.08 5.09 -7.81
N LYS A 47 -12.59 5.25 -9.04
CA LYS A 47 -12.47 6.53 -9.76
C LYS A 47 -13.10 7.70 -8.99
N GLU A 48 -14.25 7.45 -8.38
CA GLU A 48 -15.02 8.41 -7.60
C GLU A 48 -14.20 8.97 -6.42
N TYR A 49 -13.24 8.21 -5.90
CA TYR A 49 -12.31 8.67 -4.87
C TYR A 49 -11.43 9.82 -5.38
N PHE A 50 -10.84 9.65 -6.57
CA PHE A 50 -9.98 10.68 -7.16
C PHE A 50 -10.78 11.91 -7.61
N GLU A 51 -11.98 11.71 -8.16
CA GLU A 51 -12.89 12.80 -8.50
C GLU A 51 -13.30 13.61 -7.25
N THR A 52 -13.57 12.91 -6.14
CA THR A 52 -13.85 13.54 -4.83
C THR A 52 -12.64 14.31 -4.33
N LEU A 53 -11.44 13.73 -4.36
CA LEU A 53 -10.21 14.42 -3.96
C LEU A 53 -9.99 15.70 -4.78
N GLN A 54 -10.12 15.62 -6.11
CA GLN A 54 -9.92 16.77 -6.99
C GLN A 54 -10.89 17.91 -6.63
N LYS A 55 -12.17 17.57 -6.37
CA LYS A 55 -13.19 18.54 -5.96
C LYS A 55 -12.91 19.15 -4.59
N GLU A 56 -12.52 18.34 -3.61
CA GLU A 56 -12.22 18.80 -2.25
C GLU A 56 -10.96 19.70 -2.22
N LEU A 57 -10.01 19.48 -3.15
CA LEU A 57 -8.76 20.24 -3.26
C LEU A 57 -8.89 21.53 -4.08
N ALA A 58 -9.92 21.67 -4.93
CA ALA A 58 -10.14 22.87 -5.73
C ALA A 58 -10.19 24.20 -4.94
N PRO A 59 -10.81 24.30 -3.74
CA PRO A 59 -10.91 25.54 -2.98
C PRO A 59 -9.69 25.81 -2.06
N TYR A 60 -8.55 25.15 -2.28
CA TYR A 60 -7.32 25.45 -1.55
C TYR A 60 -6.50 26.51 -2.28
N ASP A 61 -5.81 27.34 -1.52
CA ASP A 61 -4.93 28.38 -2.07
C ASP A 61 -3.70 27.73 -2.72
N CYS A 62 -3.22 26.64 -2.12
CA CYS A 62 -2.04 25.89 -2.56
C CYS A 62 -2.21 24.39 -2.25
N VAL A 63 -1.92 23.55 -3.24
CA VAL A 63 -1.88 22.09 -3.12
C VAL A 63 -0.45 21.61 -3.41
N LEU A 64 0.23 21.19 -2.36
CA LEU A 64 1.59 20.64 -2.40
C LEU A 64 1.51 19.13 -2.62
N TYR A 65 2.01 18.63 -3.75
CA TYR A 65 1.84 17.23 -4.12
C TYR A 65 3.15 16.42 -4.20
N GLU A 66 3.03 15.14 -3.84
CA GLU A 66 4.05 14.11 -3.99
C GLU A 66 4.22 13.68 -5.45
N MET A 67 5.44 13.74 -5.98
CA MET A 67 5.81 13.13 -7.26
C MET A 67 7.32 13.11 -7.44
N VAL A 68 7.94 11.94 -7.58
CA VAL A 68 9.32 11.86 -8.09
C VAL A 68 9.29 11.81 -9.60
N ALA A 69 9.73 12.89 -10.25
CA ALA A 69 9.84 13.01 -11.70
C ALA A 69 11.16 13.69 -12.09
N SER A 70 11.62 13.50 -13.32
CA SER A 70 12.84 14.18 -13.79
C SER A 70 12.67 15.69 -13.76
N ARG A 71 13.77 16.42 -13.52
CA ARG A 71 13.78 17.89 -13.55
C ARG A 71 13.17 18.43 -14.84
N GLU A 72 13.54 17.84 -15.98
CA GLU A 72 12.99 18.21 -17.28
C GLU A 72 11.46 18.06 -17.36
N SER A 73 10.91 16.97 -16.81
CA SER A 73 9.46 16.73 -16.79
C SER A 73 8.73 17.78 -15.93
N LEU A 74 9.31 18.15 -14.79
CA LEU A 74 8.78 19.17 -13.89
C LEU A 74 8.85 20.56 -14.52
N GLU A 75 9.97 20.92 -15.15
CA GLU A 75 10.15 22.18 -15.87
C GLU A 75 9.18 22.31 -17.05
N ASN A 76 8.99 21.24 -17.81
CA ASN A 76 8.05 21.21 -18.93
C ASN A 76 6.60 21.39 -18.48
N ARG A 77 6.21 20.87 -17.32
CA ARG A 77 4.88 21.12 -16.72
C ARG A 77 4.73 22.56 -16.26
N ARG A 78 5.77 23.14 -15.64
CA ARG A 78 5.74 24.53 -15.18
C ARG A 78 5.70 25.53 -16.34
N ASN A 79 6.25 25.16 -17.51
CA ASN A 79 6.27 26.04 -18.67
C ASN A 79 5.93 25.29 -19.99
N PRO A 80 4.64 25.00 -20.23
CA PRO A 80 4.19 24.24 -21.39
C PRO A 80 4.50 24.93 -22.74
N ALA A 81 4.72 26.25 -22.74
CA ALA A 81 5.13 27.01 -23.92
C ALA A 81 6.57 26.69 -24.37
N LYS A 82 7.49 26.42 -23.44
CA LYS A 82 8.87 25.96 -23.74
C LYS A 82 8.89 24.50 -24.21
N ALA A 83 8.03 23.65 -23.66
CA ALA A 83 7.94 22.22 -23.99
C ALA A 83 7.62 21.96 -25.48
N LYS A 84 6.90 22.87 -26.17
CA LYS A 84 6.61 22.74 -27.61
C LYS A 84 7.85 22.88 -28.51
N ARG A 85 8.94 23.49 -28.04
CA ARG A 85 10.20 23.66 -28.81
C ARG A 85 11.17 22.48 -28.69
N LEU A 86 11.04 21.65 -27.67
CA LEU A 86 12.01 20.58 -27.34
C LEU A 86 11.50 19.17 -27.68
N LYS A 87 10.85 18.99 -28.84
CA LYS A 87 10.29 17.68 -29.25
C LYS A 87 11.31 16.65 -29.77
N SER A 88 12.61 16.95 -29.79
CA SER A 88 13.60 16.16 -30.54
C SER A 88 14.53 15.23 -29.74
N SER A 89 14.34 15.03 -28.44
CA SER A 89 15.08 13.99 -27.72
C SER A 89 14.22 13.37 -26.62
N ARG A 90 13.47 12.32 -26.97
CA ARG A 90 12.72 11.54 -25.99
C ARG A 90 13.60 10.43 -25.44
N SER A 91 14.26 10.65 -24.31
CA SER A 91 14.51 9.55 -23.37
C SER A 91 13.21 9.35 -22.58
N ARG A 92 12.26 8.66 -23.20
CA ARG A 92 11.03 8.24 -22.53
C ARG A 92 11.44 7.13 -21.55
N GLY A 93 11.87 7.52 -20.34
CA GLY A 93 12.19 6.59 -19.28
C GLY A 93 11.01 5.65 -19.09
N PHE A 94 11.22 4.36 -19.36
CA PHE A 94 10.21 3.34 -19.13
C PHE A 94 9.90 3.33 -17.62
N ASN A 95 8.77 3.93 -17.23
CA ASN A 95 8.28 3.89 -15.85
C ASN A 95 7.67 2.51 -15.57
N ILE A 96 8.53 1.49 -15.43
CA ILE A 96 8.16 0.10 -15.13
C ILE A 96 7.21 0.02 -13.92
N LEU A 97 7.46 0.84 -12.89
CA LEU A 97 6.61 0.92 -11.70
C LEU A 97 5.18 1.40 -12.04
N GLY A 98 5.05 2.42 -12.89
CA GLY A 98 3.75 2.91 -13.34
C GLY A 98 3.00 1.92 -14.24
N CYS A 99 3.71 1.05 -14.96
CA CYS A 99 3.10 -0.05 -15.70
C CYS A 99 2.54 -1.13 -14.76
N ILE A 100 3.31 -1.51 -13.73
CA ILE A 100 2.89 -2.50 -12.73
C ILE A 100 1.67 -2.00 -11.96
N GLN A 101 1.69 -0.75 -11.49
CA GLN A 101 0.57 -0.16 -10.74
C GLN A 101 -0.72 -0.12 -11.56
N ARG A 102 -0.65 0.23 -12.86
CA ARG A 102 -1.82 0.17 -13.76
C ARG A 102 -2.33 -1.26 -13.97
N GLN A 103 -1.43 -2.23 -14.09
CA GLN A 103 -1.83 -3.63 -14.22
C GLN A 103 -2.52 -4.14 -12.95
N MET A 104 -2.01 -3.77 -11.77
CA MET A 104 -2.65 -4.05 -10.49
C MET A 104 -4.03 -3.38 -10.38
N ALA A 105 -4.15 -2.11 -10.79
CA ALA A 105 -5.41 -1.39 -10.81
C ALA A 105 -6.47 -2.14 -11.65
N ARG A 106 -6.10 -2.59 -12.86
CA ARG A 106 -6.98 -3.42 -13.71
C ARG A 106 -7.40 -4.73 -13.05
N ILE A 107 -6.47 -5.45 -12.42
CA ILE A 107 -6.77 -6.72 -11.73
C ILE A 107 -7.77 -6.49 -10.59
N LEU A 108 -7.66 -5.37 -9.89
CA LEU A 108 -8.52 -5.03 -8.77
C LEU A 108 -9.82 -4.33 -9.20
N MET A 109 -10.03 -4.08 -10.51
CA MET A 109 -11.11 -3.22 -11.01
C MET A 109 -11.13 -1.87 -10.29
N LEU A 110 -9.96 -1.23 -10.24
CA LEU A 110 -9.70 0.08 -9.67
C LEU A 110 -8.97 0.95 -10.69
N ASP A 111 -8.83 2.22 -10.39
CA ASP A 111 -8.14 3.21 -11.21
C ASP A 111 -6.82 3.65 -10.59
N PHE A 112 -5.95 4.23 -11.41
CA PHE A 112 -4.61 4.67 -11.03
C PHE A 112 -4.56 6.20 -10.87
N GLN A 113 -4.04 6.67 -9.74
CA GLN A 113 -4.05 8.07 -9.32
C GLN A 113 -3.59 9.07 -10.40
N LEU A 114 -2.47 8.80 -11.07
CA LEU A 114 -1.90 9.71 -12.06
C LEU A 114 -2.74 9.83 -13.34
N ASP A 115 -3.67 8.90 -13.57
CA ASP A 115 -4.58 8.92 -14.70
C ASP A 115 -5.89 9.65 -14.36
N CYS A 116 -6.18 9.89 -13.08
CA CYS A 116 -7.43 10.48 -12.61
C CYS A 116 -7.29 11.91 -12.07
N LEU A 117 -6.18 12.24 -11.39
CA LEU A 117 -5.95 13.58 -10.83
C LEU A 117 -5.33 14.52 -11.86
N ASP A 118 -5.80 15.77 -11.87
CA ASP A 118 -5.21 16.84 -12.67
C ASP A 118 -4.17 17.62 -11.85
N TYR A 119 -2.90 17.33 -12.17
CA TYR A 119 -1.73 17.98 -11.59
C TYR A 119 -1.32 19.26 -12.33
N GLN A 120 -2.11 19.75 -13.29
CA GLN A 120 -1.80 20.95 -14.06
C GLN A 120 -2.61 22.18 -13.65
N ALA A 121 -3.49 22.05 -12.64
CA ALA A 121 -4.22 23.17 -12.09
C ALA A 121 -3.28 24.23 -11.48
N ASP A 122 -3.64 25.51 -11.61
CA ASP A 122 -2.77 26.64 -11.27
C ASP A 122 -2.35 26.69 -9.79
N ASN A 123 -3.18 26.14 -8.90
CA ASN A 123 -2.92 26.07 -7.46
C ASN A 123 -2.19 24.78 -7.03
N TRP A 124 -1.70 23.94 -7.96
CA TRP A 124 -0.96 22.71 -7.66
C TRP A 124 0.54 22.90 -7.87
N TYR A 125 1.31 22.63 -6.82
CA TYR A 125 2.75 22.83 -6.80
C TYR A 125 3.46 21.53 -6.41
N HIS A 126 4.49 21.20 -7.18
CA HIS A 126 5.37 20.08 -6.86
C HIS A 126 6.15 20.39 -5.57
N ALA A 127 6.08 19.47 -4.62
CA ALA A 127 6.65 19.65 -3.27
C ALA A 127 7.61 18.53 -2.88
N ASP A 128 8.15 17.81 -3.86
CA ASP A 128 8.94 16.59 -3.65
C ASP A 128 10.33 16.72 -4.28
N LEU A 129 11.14 15.67 -4.19
CA LEU A 129 12.43 15.60 -4.86
C LEU A 129 12.27 15.32 -6.36
N ASP A 130 13.12 15.93 -7.18
CA ASP A 130 13.32 15.47 -8.55
C ASP A 130 14.05 14.11 -8.57
N TYR A 131 13.86 13.36 -9.65
CA TYR A 131 14.41 12.00 -9.79
C TYR A 131 15.93 11.95 -9.65
N GLU A 132 16.63 12.94 -10.20
CA GLU A 132 18.09 13.03 -10.18
C GLU A 132 18.59 13.25 -8.75
N THR A 133 18.00 14.20 -8.02
CA THR A 133 18.30 14.44 -6.60
C THR A 133 17.93 13.23 -5.74
N PHE A 134 16.77 12.62 -5.97
CA PHE A 134 16.34 11.42 -5.24
C PHE A 134 17.35 10.28 -5.38
N LYS A 135 17.81 10.00 -6.60
CA LYS A 135 18.78 8.93 -6.87
C LYS A 135 20.17 9.23 -6.26
N LEU A 136 20.59 10.49 -6.28
CA LEU A 136 21.83 10.92 -5.67
C LEU A 136 21.79 10.68 -4.15
N LEU A 137 20.74 11.13 -3.47
CA LEU A 137 20.58 10.93 -2.02
C LEU A 137 20.51 9.43 -1.65
N GLN A 138 19.83 8.60 -2.45
CA GLN A 138 19.83 7.15 -2.26
C GLN A 138 21.24 6.57 -2.31
N THR A 139 22.06 7.02 -3.27
CA THR A 139 23.45 6.55 -3.41
C THR A 139 24.31 7.01 -2.25
N GLU A 140 24.20 8.29 -1.84
CA GLU A 140 24.97 8.85 -0.72
C GLU A 140 24.66 8.18 0.61
N LYS A 141 23.40 7.82 0.86
CA LYS A 141 22.99 7.09 2.07
C LYS A 141 23.15 5.57 1.97
N GLY A 142 23.56 5.04 0.81
CA GLY A 142 23.61 3.59 0.58
C GLY A 142 22.24 2.91 0.67
N GLU A 143 21.18 3.65 0.37
CA GLU A 143 19.79 3.20 0.46
C GLU A 143 19.24 2.75 -0.89
N SER A 144 18.37 1.73 -0.85
CA SER A 144 17.58 1.26 -1.98
C SER A 144 16.19 0.86 -1.49
N PHE A 145 15.25 0.65 -2.41
CA PHE A 145 13.94 0.10 -2.04
C PHE A 145 14.05 -1.26 -1.35
N PHE A 146 15.03 -2.09 -1.74
CA PHE A 146 15.25 -3.39 -1.11
C PHE A 146 15.72 -3.27 0.34
N THR A 147 16.75 -2.45 0.59
CA THR A 147 17.27 -2.25 1.95
C THR A 147 16.21 -1.64 2.85
N PHE A 148 15.45 -0.67 2.36
CA PHE A 148 14.32 -0.09 3.09
C PHE A 148 13.23 -1.12 3.41
N ALA A 149 12.82 -1.94 2.43
CA ALA A 149 11.81 -2.99 2.65
C ALA A 149 12.29 -4.04 3.66
N ARG A 150 13.57 -4.42 3.60
CA ARG A 150 14.20 -5.32 4.58
C ARG A 150 14.16 -4.71 5.98
N ASP A 151 14.56 -3.45 6.14
CA ASP A 151 14.64 -2.80 7.44
C ASP A 151 13.23 -2.58 8.05
N MET A 152 12.24 -2.21 7.21
CA MET A 152 10.82 -2.19 7.58
C MET A 152 10.34 -3.55 8.07
N THR A 153 10.64 -4.61 7.33
CA THR A 153 10.24 -5.99 7.66
C THR A 153 10.87 -6.42 8.98
N LEU A 154 12.18 -6.23 9.16
CA LEU A 154 12.89 -6.60 10.38
C LEU A 154 12.30 -5.90 11.62
N LYS A 155 12.00 -4.60 11.52
CA LYS A 155 11.39 -3.87 12.65
C LYS A 155 9.97 -4.29 12.92
N SER A 156 9.16 -4.45 11.88
CA SER A 156 7.76 -4.86 12.00
C SER A 156 7.65 -6.28 12.58
N THR A 157 8.48 -7.21 12.09
CA THR A 157 8.56 -8.58 12.61
C THR A 157 9.07 -8.61 14.04
N LYS A 158 10.08 -7.80 14.39
CA LYS A 158 10.55 -7.69 15.78
C LYS A 158 9.42 -7.20 16.70
N ALA A 159 8.65 -6.21 16.26
CA ALA A 159 7.49 -5.72 17.00
C ALA A 159 6.42 -6.81 17.18
N LEU A 160 6.09 -7.53 16.11
CA LEU A 160 5.15 -8.65 16.10
C LEU A 160 5.58 -9.78 17.03
N VAL A 161 6.86 -10.17 17.01
CA VAL A 161 7.39 -11.23 17.87
C VAL A 161 7.33 -10.82 19.34
N GLN A 162 7.56 -9.54 19.63
CA GLN A 162 7.47 -9.01 20.99
C GLN A 162 6.01 -8.88 21.47
N SER A 163 5.05 -8.69 20.58
CA SER A 163 3.63 -8.53 20.89
C SER A 163 2.78 -9.79 20.73
N ALA A 164 3.31 -10.87 20.15
CA ALA A 164 2.53 -12.07 19.86
C ALA A 164 2.47 -13.00 21.07
N SER A 165 1.33 -12.99 21.77
CA SER A 165 0.79 -14.23 22.31
C SER A 165 0.26 -15.07 21.15
N ILE A 166 0.73 -16.32 21.03
CA ILE A 166 0.15 -17.30 20.12
C ILE A 166 -1.20 -17.69 20.73
N PRO A 167 -2.31 -17.73 19.97
CA PRO A 167 -3.56 -18.31 20.46
C PRO A 167 -3.27 -19.72 20.97
N GLU A 168 -3.58 -20.01 22.25
CA GLU A 168 -3.27 -21.30 22.90
C GLU A 168 -3.99 -22.49 22.23
N ASP A 169 -4.97 -22.21 21.36
CA ASP A 169 -5.89 -23.16 20.75
C ASP A 169 -5.44 -23.70 19.37
N LEU A 170 -4.27 -23.31 18.85
CA LEU A 170 -3.79 -23.72 17.51
C LEU A 170 -2.84 -24.93 17.55
N ASP A 171 -3.10 -25.91 16.69
CA ASP A 171 -2.22 -27.07 16.47
C ASP A 171 -0.74 -26.69 16.32
N PRO A 172 0.22 -27.47 16.87
CA PRO A 172 1.65 -27.13 16.86
C PRO A 172 2.23 -26.83 15.48
N TRP A 173 1.76 -27.51 14.43
CA TRP A 173 2.23 -27.29 13.06
C TRP A 173 1.63 -26.01 12.44
N ARG A 174 0.35 -25.69 12.71
CA ARG A 174 -0.30 -24.46 12.25
C ARG A 174 0.31 -23.24 12.93
N SER A 175 0.61 -23.35 14.22
CA SER A 175 1.30 -22.30 14.99
C SER A 175 2.70 -22.03 14.42
N LYS A 176 3.46 -23.07 14.07
CA LYS A 176 4.77 -22.93 13.41
C LYS A 176 4.67 -22.34 12.01
N LEU A 177 3.68 -22.74 11.21
CA LEU A 177 3.46 -22.22 9.85
C LEU A 177 3.04 -20.75 9.88
N LEU A 178 2.11 -20.37 10.77
CA LEU A 178 1.69 -18.99 10.98
C LEU A 178 2.85 -18.12 11.47
N TRP A 179 3.66 -18.63 12.40
CA TRP A 179 4.88 -17.97 12.84
C TRP A 179 5.86 -17.76 11.68
N ALA A 180 6.14 -18.82 10.90
CA ALA A 180 7.03 -18.74 9.74
C ALA A 180 6.55 -17.70 8.72
N SER A 181 5.24 -17.62 8.47
CA SER A 181 4.65 -16.62 7.57
C SER A 181 4.77 -15.18 8.06
N ARG A 182 4.91 -14.96 9.38
CA ARG A 182 5.09 -13.62 9.97
C ARG A 182 6.56 -13.21 10.05
N VAL A 183 7.47 -14.18 10.01
CA VAL A 183 8.91 -13.96 10.22
C VAL A 183 9.71 -14.03 8.92
N LEU A 184 9.29 -14.86 7.95
CA LEU A 184 9.97 -15.01 6.67
C LEU A 184 9.30 -14.15 5.59
N PRO A 185 10.08 -13.53 4.68
CA PRO A 185 9.52 -12.81 3.53
C PRO A 185 8.76 -13.80 2.64
N MET A 186 7.47 -13.54 2.43
CA MET A 186 6.56 -14.44 1.74
C MET A 186 5.76 -13.69 0.66
N PRO A 187 5.56 -14.29 -0.53
CA PRO A 187 4.67 -13.71 -1.53
C PRO A 187 3.27 -13.46 -0.96
N LEU A 188 2.58 -12.41 -1.42
CA LEU A 188 1.24 -12.05 -0.92
C LEU A 188 0.26 -13.21 -1.03
N LEU A 189 0.36 -14.01 -2.09
CA LEU A 189 -0.45 -15.20 -2.28
C LEU A 189 -0.18 -16.27 -1.19
N GLY A 190 1.08 -16.49 -0.84
CA GLY A 190 1.46 -17.41 0.24
C GLY A 190 0.93 -16.96 1.61
N LEU A 191 1.01 -15.66 1.90
CA LEU A 191 0.45 -15.08 3.14
C LEU A 191 -1.07 -15.26 3.22
N VAL A 192 -1.76 -15.07 2.11
CA VAL A 192 -3.20 -15.27 1.99
C VAL A 192 -3.57 -16.75 2.22
N ILE A 193 -2.83 -17.67 1.60
CA ILE A 193 -3.08 -19.10 1.72
C ILE A 193 -2.80 -19.59 3.15
N ILE A 194 -1.67 -19.21 3.75
CA ILE A 194 -1.32 -19.63 5.12
C ILE A 194 -2.30 -19.03 6.13
N GLY A 195 -2.68 -17.76 5.95
CA GLY A 195 -3.76 -17.16 6.74
C GLY A 195 -5.06 -17.97 6.65
N GLY A 196 -5.33 -18.55 5.48
CA GLY A 196 -6.46 -19.45 5.26
C GLY A 196 -6.35 -20.81 5.94
N VAL A 197 -5.21 -21.48 5.82
CA VAL A 197 -4.96 -22.82 6.41
C VAL A 197 -4.89 -22.76 7.94
N CYS A 198 -4.39 -21.66 8.49
CA CYS A 198 -4.27 -21.45 9.93
C CYS A 198 -5.51 -20.82 10.56
N ALA A 199 -6.54 -20.45 9.79
CA ALA A 199 -7.82 -20.02 10.33
C ALA A 199 -8.58 -21.25 10.87
N ASP A 200 -9.04 -21.16 12.11
CA ASP A 200 -9.82 -22.22 12.72
C ASP A 200 -11.17 -22.37 11.98
N VAL A 201 -11.47 -23.58 11.51
CA VAL A 201 -12.67 -23.90 10.72
C VAL A 201 -13.89 -24.10 11.65
N GLY A 202 -13.66 -24.20 12.98
CA GLY A 202 -14.69 -24.49 13.98
C GLY A 202 -15.20 -23.31 14.79
N SER A 203 -14.42 -22.25 14.99
CA SER A 203 -14.89 -21.00 15.59
C SER A 203 -15.51 -20.10 14.51
N GLN A 204 -16.54 -19.34 14.91
CA GLN A 204 -17.47 -18.67 13.99
C GLN A 204 -16.79 -18.09 12.75
N ALA A 205 -17.34 -18.38 11.57
CA ALA A 205 -16.86 -17.91 10.27
C ALA A 205 -16.96 -16.37 10.07
N SER A 206 -16.80 -15.57 11.13
CA SER A 206 -16.87 -14.11 11.18
C SER A 206 -15.53 -13.41 11.01
N ASP A 207 -14.40 -14.09 11.23
CA ASP A 207 -13.15 -13.38 11.53
C ASP A 207 -12.23 -13.12 10.32
N TYR A 208 -12.53 -13.71 9.15
CA TYR A 208 -11.64 -13.65 7.98
C TYR A 208 -12.37 -13.39 6.65
N PRO A 209 -12.81 -12.15 6.38
CA PRO A 209 -13.54 -11.77 5.16
C PRO A 209 -12.78 -12.02 3.84
N GLU A 210 -11.44 -11.98 3.86
CA GLU A 210 -10.59 -12.33 2.73
C GLU A 210 -10.75 -13.79 2.29
N LEU A 211 -10.92 -14.71 3.24
CA LEU A 211 -11.12 -16.14 2.96
C LEU A 211 -12.51 -16.40 2.41
N GLU A 212 -13.52 -15.72 2.96
CA GLU A 212 -14.88 -15.80 2.44
C GLU A 212 -14.91 -15.35 0.96
N ALA A 213 -14.21 -14.27 0.61
CA ALA A 213 -14.10 -13.78 -0.77
C ALA A 213 -13.36 -14.76 -1.70
N LEU A 214 -12.21 -15.32 -1.28
CA LEU A 214 -11.49 -16.33 -2.06
C LEU A 214 -12.30 -17.59 -2.29
N SER A 215 -13.04 -18.03 -1.27
CA SER A 215 -13.91 -19.21 -1.34
C SER A 215 -15.05 -19.04 -2.37
N ARG A 216 -15.34 -17.80 -2.78
CA ARG A 216 -16.33 -17.44 -3.80
C ARG A 216 -15.70 -17.12 -5.16
N LEU A 217 -14.40 -17.35 -5.32
CA LEU A 217 -13.61 -16.96 -6.50
C LEU A 217 -13.60 -15.44 -6.76
N ASP A 218 -13.96 -14.61 -5.78
CA ASP A 218 -13.81 -13.15 -5.87
C ASP A 218 -12.41 -12.73 -5.41
N PHE A 219 -11.42 -13.06 -6.24
CA PHE A 219 -10.01 -12.74 -5.99
C PHE A 219 -9.78 -11.23 -5.85
N GLY A 220 -10.55 -10.41 -6.59
CA GLY A 220 -10.49 -8.95 -6.50
C GLY A 220 -10.90 -8.45 -5.13
N ALA A 221 -12.05 -8.90 -4.61
CA ALA A 221 -12.51 -8.54 -3.26
C ALA A 221 -11.55 -9.06 -2.19
N ALA A 222 -11.06 -10.30 -2.31
CA ALA A 222 -10.10 -10.88 -1.37
C ALA A 222 -8.81 -10.06 -1.29
N MET A 223 -8.24 -9.70 -2.44
CA MET A 223 -7.04 -8.87 -2.49
C MET A 223 -7.30 -7.45 -1.97
N LYS A 224 -8.46 -6.85 -2.24
CA LYS A 224 -8.85 -5.55 -1.66
C LYS A 224 -8.91 -5.62 -0.12
N VAL A 225 -9.52 -6.67 0.45
CA VAL A 225 -9.56 -6.86 1.92
C VAL A 225 -8.16 -7.03 2.48
N PHE A 226 -7.36 -7.92 1.87
CA PHE A 226 -6.00 -8.20 2.33
C PHE A 226 -5.11 -6.96 2.29
N LEU A 227 -5.11 -6.22 1.17
CA LEU A 227 -4.35 -4.97 1.03
C LEU A 227 -4.84 -3.92 2.02
N ALA A 228 -6.15 -3.78 2.22
CA ALA A 228 -6.69 -2.84 3.19
C ALA A 228 -6.17 -3.13 4.61
N LYS A 229 -6.26 -4.40 5.06
CA LYS A 229 -5.73 -4.81 6.38
C LYS A 229 -4.24 -4.54 6.53
N ARG A 230 -3.43 -4.78 5.48
CA ARG A 230 -1.98 -4.54 5.49
C ARG A 230 -1.62 -3.06 5.50
N LEU A 231 -2.39 -2.20 4.82
CA LEU A 231 -2.16 -0.76 4.81
C LEU A 231 -2.60 -0.06 6.09
N THR A 232 -3.47 -0.68 6.89
CA THR A 232 -4.06 -0.06 8.08
C THR A 232 -3.55 -0.65 9.40
N SER A 233 -2.68 -1.65 9.36
CA SER A 233 -2.10 -2.25 10.57
C SER A 233 -1.21 -1.26 11.35
N GLU A 234 -1.19 -1.40 12.68
CA GLU A 234 -0.55 -0.50 13.65
C GLU A 234 1.00 -0.53 13.67
N PHE A 235 1.65 -0.63 12.50
CA PHE A 235 3.12 -0.65 12.42
C PHE A 235 3.77 0.73 12.48
N THR A 236 2.99 1.80 12.26
CA THR A 236 3.48 3.17 12.05
C THR A 236 4.28 3.75 13.21
N GLN A 237 4.02 3.36 14.46
CA GLN A 237 4.82 3.87 15.59
C GLN A 237 6.20 3.20 15.70
N VAL A 238 6.31 1.92 15.33
CA VAL A 238 7.56 1.17 15.48
C VAL A 238 8.52 1.39 14.31
N THR A 239 7.99 1.81 13.16
CA THR A 239 8.75 2.08 11.93
C THR A 239 9.18 3.54 11.77
N ALA A 240 8.66 4.45 12.59
CA ALA A 240 8.81 5.90 12.44
C ALA A 240 10.26 6.38 12.27
N ASP A 241 11.21 5.79 13.02
CA ASP A 241 12.61 6.20 12.98
C ASP A 241 13.34 5.75 11.69
N VAL A 242 12.92 4.63 11.08
CA VAL A 242 13.42 4.19 9.78
C VAL A 242 12.81 5.03 8.68
N GLU A 243 11.51 5.31 8.76
CA GLU A 243 10.81 6.18 7.81
C GLU A 243 11.47 7.57 7.77
N GLU A 244 11.69 8.19 8.94
CA GLU A 244 12.31 9.51 9.07
C GLU A 244 13.75 9.57 8.51
N ARG A 245 14.55 8.53 8.72
CA ARG A 245 15.96 8.54 8.27
C ARG A 245 16.10 8.25 6.78
N SER A 246 15.12 7.57 6.20
CA SER A 246 15.15 7.13 4.81
C SER A 246 15.08 8.28 3.80
N VAL A 247 15.65 8.06 2.62
CA VAL A 247 15.42 8.88 1.43
C VAL A 247 14.03 8.68 0.87
N ILE A 248 13.46 7.47 1.04
CA ILE A 248 12.16 7.09 0.48
C ILE A 248 10.99 7.86 1.12
N ILE A 249 11.12 8.24 2.39
CA ILE A 249 10.11 9.02 3.12
C ILE A 249 10.69 10.31 3.70
N GLY A 250 11.70 10.21 4.56
CA GLY A 250 12.23 11.34 5.33
C GLY A 250 12.75 12.51 4.50
N GLU A 251 13.63 12.25 3.53
CA GLU A 251 14.17 13.32 2.67
C GLU A 251 13.09 13.98 1.80
N ARG A 252 12.13 13.18 1.31
CA ARG A 252 10.99 13.66 0.53
C ARG A 252 10.02 14.51 1.37
N ASN A 253 9.80 14.11 2.62
CA ASN A 253 9.02 14.90 3.57
C ASN A 253 9.70 16.22 3.93
N ARG A 254 11.04 16.24 4.02
CA ARG A 254 11.78 17.49 4.21
C ARG A 254 11.56 18.46 3.05
N ALA A 255 11.55 17.97 1.81
CA ALA A 255 11.21 18.80 0.65
C ALA A 255 9.78 19.37 0.74
N ALA A 256 8.82 18.54 1.19
CA ALA A 256 7.44 18.96 1.37
C ALA A 256 7.28 20.07 2.43
N ILE A 257 7.98 19.93 3.55
CA ILE A 257 8.00 20.92 4.63
C ILE A 257 8.64 22.24 4.17
N GLU A 258 9.69 22.17 3.38
CA GLU A 258 10.31 23.37 2.83
C GLU A 258 9.40 24.08 1.81
N ALA A 259 8.66 23.32 1.01
CA ALA A 259 7.62 23.88 0.13
C ALA A 259 6.45 24.48 0.92
N LEU A 260 6.07 23.88 2.05
CA LEU A 260 5.06 24.43 2.97
C LEU A 260 5.50 25.78 3.55
N ARG A 261 6.74 25.85 4.04
CA ARG A 261 7.31 27.09 4.59
C ARG A 261 7.22 28.23 3.57
N ARG A 262 7.71 27.99 2.35
CA ARG A 262 7.61 28.93 1.23
C ARG A 262 6.17 29.33 0.93
N SER A 263 5.25 28.38 0.90
CA SER A 263 3.83 28.67 0.63
C SER A 263 3.19 29.57 1.69
N ILE A 264 3.57 29.40 2.97
CA ILE A 264 3.11 30.27 4.05
C ILE A 264 3.72 31.67 3.92
N GLU A 265 5.01 31.76 3.58
CA GLU A 265 5.71 33.04 3.34
C GLU A 265 5.12 33.80 2.14
N ASP A 266 4.69 33.08 1.10
CA ASP A 266 3.98 33.62 -0.07
C ASP A 266 2.53 34.06 0.25
N GLY A 267 2.07 33.86 1.50
CA GLY A 267 0.79 34.37 2.00
C GLY A 267 -0.40 33.41 1.81
N HIS A 268 -0.17 32.16 1.42
CA HIS A 268 -1.24 31.16 1.34
C HIS A 268 -1.74 30.80 2.75
N ASN A 269 -3.06 30.79 2.94
CA ASN A 269 -3.66 30.53 4.25
C ASN A 269 -4.22 29.11 4.33
N LYS A 270 -4.78 28.59 3.24
CA LYS A 270 -5.38 27.25 3.18
C LYS A 270 -4.58 26.36 2.25
N ILE A 271 -3.69 25.55 2.84
CA ILE A 271 -2.69 24.76 2.13
C ILE A 271 -3.00 23.27 2.31
N ALA A 272 -3.00 22.49 1.25
CA ALA A 272 -3.11 21.03 1.29
C ALA A 272 -1.75 20.38 0.98
N ILE A 273 -1.41 19.31 1.69
CA ILE A 273 -0.25 18.45 1.40
C ILE A 273 -0.79 17.08 0.99
N LEU A 274 -0.78 16.80 -0.32
CA LEU A 274 -1.29 15.57 -0.93
C LEU A 274 -0.17 14.54 -1.11
N TYR A 275 -0.08 13.59 -0.18
CA TYR A 275 0.99 12.58 -0.12
C TYR A 275 0.42 11.18 0.17
N GLY A 276 1.17 10.15 -0.20
CA GLY A 276 0.86 8.76 0.10
C GLY A 276 0.75 8.50 1.60
N GLY A 277 -0.10 7.53 1.99
CA GLY A 277 -0.36 7.21 3.41
C GLY A 277 0.88 7.00 4.29
N GLY A 278 1.96 6.42 3.73
CA GLY A 278 3.22 6.18 4.46
C GLY A 278 3.96 7.46 4.86
N HIS A 279 3.71 8.60 4.21
CA HIS A 279 4.36 9.87 4.54
C HIS A 279 3.69 10.61 5.70
N MET A 280 2.41 10.30 5.97
CA MET A 280 1.57 11.06 6.90
C MET A 280 2.08 11.09 8.35
N PRO A 281 2.61 10.00 8.94
CA PRO A 281 3.08 10.03 10.34
C PRO A 281 4.20 11.04 10.56
N ASP A 282 5.21 11.02 9.69
CA ASP A 282 6.35 11.93 9.76
C ASP A 282 5.96 13.37 9.41
N LEU A 283 5.17 13.60 8.35
CA LEU A 283 4.64 14.93 8.03
C LEU A 283 3.83 15.51 9.19
N GLY A 284 2.93 14.71 9.78
CA GLY A 284 2.11 15.15 10.91
C GLY A 284 2.92 15.48 12.15
N ARG A 285 4.04 14.79 12.38
CA ARG A 285 5.01 15.11 13.42
C ARG A 285 5.70 16.44 13.14
N ARG A 286 6.23 16.64 11.93
CA ARG A 286 6.90 17.89 11.52
C ARG A 286 5.96 19.10 11.59
N LEU A 287 4.69 18.97 11.22
CA LEU A 287 3.71 20.05 11.41
C LEU A 287 3.56 20.47 12.88
N ARG A 288 3.60 19.50 13.81
CA ARG A 288 3.53 19.79 15.25
C ARG A 288 4.83 20.39 15.79
N GLU A 289 5.97 19.81 15.42
CA GLU A 289 7.28 20.15 15.98
C GLU A 289 7.90 21.40 15.34
N GLU A 290 7.74 21.61 14.03
CA GLU A 290 8.38 22.69 13.28
C GLU A 290 7.45 23.90 13.06
N PHE A 291 6.13 23.72 13.11
CA PHE A 291 5.14 24.77 12.83
C PHE A 291 4.15 25.03 13.97
N ASP A 292 4.23 24.35 15.12
CA ASP A 292 3.26 24.47 16.22
C ASP A 292 1.80 24.28 15.78
N LEU A 293 1.58 23.48 14.75
CA LEU A 293 0.25 23.20 14.21
C LEU A 293 -0.31 21.94 14.88
N VAL A 294 -1.52 22.04 15.43
CA VAL A 294 -2.20 20.94 16.11
C VAL A 294 -3.35 20.41 15.26
N PRO A 295 -3.60 19.09 15.25
CA PRO A 295 -4.73 18.51 14.52
C PRO A 295 -6.04 19.02 15.14
N SER A 296 -6.99 19.37 14.29
CA SER A 296 -8.25 20.02 14.66
C SER A 296 -9.49 19.28 14.14
N ARG A 297 -9.40 18.69 12.94
CA ARG A 297 -10.50 17.96 12.31
C ARG A 297 -9.95 16.79 11.51
N VAL A 298 -10.72 15.70 11.43
CA VAL A 298 -10.46 14.57 10.55
C VAL A 298 -11.68 14.34 9.66
N GLN A 299 -11.48 14.30 8.36
CA GLN A 299 -12.46 13.90 7.35
C GLN A 299 -11.99 12.60 6.70
N TRP A 300 -12.91 11.65 6.55
CA TRP A 300 -12.63 10.34 5.96
C TRP A 300 -13.19 10.29 4.55
N ILE A 301 -12.38 9.83 3.60
CA ILE A 301 -12.75 9.68 2.20
C ILE A 301 -12.59 8.21 1.82
N THR A 302 -13.64 7.61 1.27
CA THR A 302 -13.62 6.20 0.87
C THR A 302 -12.82 6.02 -0.40
N ALA A 303 -11.72 5.26 -0.30
CA ALA A 303 -10.84 4.92 -1.41
C ALA A 303 -11.39 3.78 -2.26
N TRP A 304 -11.89 2.73 -1.61
CA TRP A 304 -12.71 1.75 -2.30
C TRP A 304 -13.69 1.08 -1.35
N SER A 305 -14.78 0.59 -1.94
CA SER A 305 -15.76 -0.23 -1.23
C SER A 305 -15.63 -1.70 -1.61
N ILE A 306 -15.87 -2.57 -0.64
CA ILE A 306 -15.92 -4.01 -0.78
C ILE A 306 -17.37 -4.40 -0.53
N THR A 307 -18.11 -4.58 -1.62
CA THR A 307 -19.47 -5.10 -1.59
C THR A 307 -19.46 -6.57 -1.95
N LYS A 308 -20.18 -7.37 -1.15
CA LYS A 308 -20.46 -8.76 -1.45
C LYS A 308 -21.23 -8.85 -2.78
N ARG A 309 -20.57 -9.33 -3.84
CA ARG A 309 -21.25 -9.71 -5.08
C ARG A 309 -21.82 -11.10 -4.88
N ASP A 310 -23.15 -11.23 -4.98
CA ASP A 310 -23.76 -12.54 -5.23
C ASP A 310 -23.58 -12.80 -6.73
N LEU A 311 -22.70 -13.74 -7.08
CA LEU A 311 -22.48 -14.11 -8.47
C LEU A 311 -23.73 -14.84 -9.00
N ASP A 312 -24.40 -14.23 -9.98
CA ASP A 312 -25.47 -14.88 -10.74
C ASP A 312 -24.92 -16.12 -11.45
N SER A 313 -25.72 -17.17 -11.41
CA SER A 313 -25.24 -18.54 -11.57
C SER A 313 -25.53 -19.12 -12.95
N ASP A 314 -24.55 -19.05 -13.84
CA ASP A 314 -24.52 -19.89 -15.03
C ASP A 314 -23.37 -20.90 -14.92
N SER A 315 -23.71 -22.18 -14.95
CA SER A 315 -22.86 -23.30 -14.53
C SER A 315 -22.43 -24.23 -15.68
N LEU A 316 -21.29 -24.90 -15.50
CA LEU A 316 -20.95 -26.15 -16.20
C LEU A 316 -21.65 -27.35 -15.51
N PRO A 317 -22.47 -28.14 -16.22
CA PRO A 317 -23.40 -29.12 -15.61
C PRO A 317 -22.73 -30.31 -14.89
N PHE A 318 -21.50 -30.67 -15.27
CA PHE A 318 -20.80 -31.84 -14.70
C PHE A 318 -20.46 -31.69 -13.20
N LEU A 319 -20.08 -30.49 -12.75
CA LEU A 319 -19.73 -30.25 -11.34
C LEU A 319 -20.95 -30.31 -10.41
N LYS A 320 -22.15 -30.03 -10.94
CA LYS A 320 -23.41 -30.12 -10.20
C LYS A 320 -23.72 -31.56 -9.83
N THR A 321 -23.61 -32.48 -10.78
CA THR A 321 -23.89 -33.90 -10.60
C THR A 321 -22.96 -34.55 -9.57
N MET A 322 -21.67 -34.19 -9.57
CA MET A 322 -20.71 -34.76 -8.63
C MET A 322 -20.94 -34.30 -7.18
N ALA A 323 -21.35 -33.05 -6.97
CA ALA A 323 -21.63 -32.52 -5.64
C ALA A 323 -22.88 -33.16 -5.02
N GLU A 324 -23.94 -33.38 -5.82
CA GLU A 324 -25.18 -34.02 -5.39
C GLU A 324 -24.99 -35.50 -5.03
N VAL A 325 -24.13 -36.22 -5.76
CA VAL A 325 -23.86 -37.66 -5.53
C VAL A 325 -22.96 -37.89 -4.31
N SER A 326 -22.08 -36.95 -3.97
CA SER A 326 -21.08 -37.12 -2.90
C SER A 326 -21.51 -36.59 -1.53
N GLY A 327 -22.67 -35.92 -1.42
CA GLY A 327 -23.11 -35.30 -0.16
C GLY A 327 -22.15 -34.21 0.32
N TRP A 328 -21.41 -33.58 -0.60
CA TRP A 328 -20.30 -32.69 -0.28
C TRP A 328 -20.80 -31.38 0.37
N PRO A 329 -20.26 -30.98 1.53
CA PRO A 329 -20.81 -29.86 2.31
C PRO A 329 -20.42 -28.47 1.77
N LEU A 330 -19.45 -28.39 0.86
CA LEU A 330 -18.99 -27.13 0.27
C LEU A 330 -19.78 -26.77 -0.97
N ASN A 331 -20.06 -25.48 -1.15
CA ASN A 331 -20.77 -25.02 -2.34
C ASN A 331 -19.88 -25.11 -3.60
N ARG A 332 -20.53 -25.05 -4.77
CA ARG A 332 -19.89 -25.17 -6.08
C ARG A 332 -18.68 -24.26 -6.33
N TYR A 333 -18.69 -23.02 -5.81
CA TYR A 333 -17.57 -22.08 -5.95
C TYR A 333 -16.44 -22.41 -4.98
N GLN A 334 -16.78 -22.86 -3.77
CA GLN A 334 -15.81 -23.30 -2.78
C GLN A 334 -15.05 -24.54 -3.27
N THR A 335 -15.74 -25.49 -3.91
CA THR A 335 -15.10 -26.68 -4.50
C THR A 335 -14.18 -26.32 -5.66
N LEU A 336 -14.61 -25.42 -6.56
CA LEU A 336 -13.78 -24.97 -7.67
C LEU A 336 -12.56 -24.15 -7.18
N ALA A 337 -12.76 -23.27 -6.21
CA ALA A 337 -11.69 -22.55 -5.54
C ALA A 337 -10.68 -23.51 -4.92
N LEU A 338 -11.15 -24.53 -4.21
CA LEU A 338 -10.30 -25.54 -3.59
C LEU A 338 -9.47 -26.30 -4.63
N LEU A 339 -10.06 -26.66 -5.78
CA LEU A 339 -9.35 -27.30 -6.88
C LEU A 339 -8.27 -26.38 -7.48
N ILE A 340 -8.59 -25.09 -7.70
CA ILE A 340 -7.62 -24.12 -8.24
C ILE A 340 -6.48 -23.90 -7.24
N PHE A 341 -6.79 -23.65 -5.97
CA PHE A 341 -5.78 -23.43 -4.92
C PHE A 341 -4.92 -24.67 -4.68
N SER A 342 -5.52 -25.87 -4.66
CA SER A 342 -4.79 -27.12 -4.56
C SER A 342 -3.84 -27.32 -5.75
N SER A 343 -4.28 -26.97 -6.97
CA SER A 343 -3.42 -27.05 -8.16
C SER A 343 -2.26 -26.05 -8.11
N VAL A 344 -2.51 -24.81 -7.70
CA VAL A 344 -1.48 -23.78 -7.57
C VAL A 344 -0.48 -24.15 -6.46
N LEU A 345 -0.96 -24.65 -5.32
CA LEU A 345 -0.11 -25.13 -4.23
C LEU A 345 0.73 -26.32 -4.66
N ALA A 346 0.19 -27.24 -5.46
CA ALA A 346 0.96 -28.37 -5.99
C ALA A 346 2.10 -27.90 -6.92
N ILE A 347 1.85 -26.89 -7.75
CA ILE A 347 2.88 -26.27 -8.61
C ILE A 347 3.92 -25.52 -7.77
N ASP A 348 3.49 -24.78 -6.74
CA ASP A 348 4.38 -24.05 -5.83
C ASP A 348 5.27 -25.00 -5.02
N LEU A 349 4.71 -26.09 -4.48
CA LEU A 349 5.45 -27.17 -3.81
C LEU A 349 6.47 -27.82 -4.75
N TRP A 350 6.08 -28.10 -5.99
CA TRP A 350 6.99 -28.65 -7.00
C TRP A 350 8.13 -27.68 -7.34
N PHE A 351 7.83 -26.39 -7.44
CA PHE A 351 8.84 -25.35 -7.63
C PHE A 351 9.82 -25.27 -6.45
N TRP A 352 9.32 -25.32 -5.20
CA TRP A 352 10.17 -25.33 -4.01
C TRP A 352 11.02 -26.60 -3.90
N GLU A 353 10.49 -27.76 -4.29
CA GLU A 353 11.25 -29.00 -4.36
C GLU A 353 12.40 -28.91 -5.37
N LEU A 354 12.14 -28.35 -6.54
CA LEU A 354 13.17 -28.08 -7.55
C LEU A 354 14.21 -27.06 -7.06
N PHE A 355 13.77 -25.97 -6.43
CA PHE A 355 14.65 -24.91 -5.93
C PHE A 355 15.53 -25.40 -4.76
N CYS A 356 14.96 -26.11 -3.79
CA CYS A 356 15.72 -26.69 -2.69
C CYS A 356 16.64 -27.82 -3.17
N GLY A 357 16.20 -28.67 -4.12
CA GLY A 357 17.05 -29.70 -4.72
C GLY A 357 18.25 -29.10 -5.45
N THR A 358 18.05 -28.02 -6.21
CA THR A 358 19.14 -27.32 -6.90
C THR A 358 20.05 -26.55 -5.95
N ALA A 359 19.52 -25.91 -4.90
CA ALA A 359 20.31 -25.22 -3.89
C ALA A 359 21.16 -26.18 -3.05
N VAL A 360 20.61 -27.34 -2.65
CA VAL A 360 21.35 -28.38 -1.91
C VAL A 360 22.45 -28.98 -2.79
N ASN A 361 22.18 -29.22 -4.08
CA ASN A 361 23.19 -29.70 -5.01
C ASN A 361 24.31 -28.65 -5.20
N TRP A 362 23.98 -27.38 -5.32
CA TRP A 362 24.97 -26.29 -5.40
C TRP A 362 25.83 -26.18 -4.13
N VAL A 363 25.21 -26.28 -2.95
CA VAL A 363 25.94 -26.25 -1.67
C VAL A 363 26.85 -27.48 -1.53
N SER A 364 26.41 -28.65 -1.97
CA SER A 364 27.23 -29.87 -2.00
C SER A 364 28.39 -29.76 -2.99
N GLU A 365 28.18 -29.17 -4.16
CA GLU A 365 29.22 -28.96 -5.18
C GLU A 365 30.27 -27.94 -4.72
N ILE A 366 29.84 -26.86 -4.07
CA ILE A 366 30.74 -25.85 -3.49
C ILE A 366 31.50 -26.45 -2.31
N ALA A 367 30.85 -27.25 -1.45
CA ALA A 367 31.50 -27.93 -0.34
C ALA A 367 32.54 -28.96 -0.81
N SER A 368 32.28 -29.69 -1.91
CA SER A 368 33.23 -30.63 -2.48
C SER A 368 34.43 -29.92 -3.13
N GLN A 369 34.21 -28.79 -3.80
CA GLN A 369 35.27 -27.96 -4.36
C GLN A 369 36.15 -27.34 -3.26
N VAL A 370 35.55 -26.84 -2.18
CA VAL A 370 36.32 -26.30 -1.03
C VAL A 370 37.13 -27.40 -0.33
N ALA A 371 36.59 -28.61 -0.21
CA ALA A 371 37.29 -29.76 0.37
C ALA A 371 38.43 -30.31 -0.52
N GLN A 372 38.46 -30.01 -1.82
CA GLN A 372 39.56 -30.36 -2.73
C GLN A 372 40.71 -29.33 -2.72
N TYR A 373 40.49 -28.14 -2.16
CA TYR A 373 41.48 -27.06 -2.08
C TYR A 373 42.01 -26.79 -0.66
N MET A 374 41.59 -27.59 0.33
CA MET A 374 42.20 -27.74 1.66
C MET A 374 43.00 -29.03 1.73
#